data_AF-A0A3E2UAR7-F1
#
_entry.id   AF-A0A3E2UAR7-F1
#
_cell.length_a   1.000
_cell.length_b   1.000
_cell.length_c   1.000
_cell.angle_alpha   90.00
_cell.angle_beta   90.00
_cell.angle_gamma   90.00
#
_symmetry.space_group_name_H-M   'P 1'
#
loop_
_entity.id
_entity.type
_entity.pdbx_description
1 polymer ?
#
loop_
_entity_poly.entity_id
_entity_poly.type
_entity_poly.pdbx_seq_one_letter_code
_entity_poly.pdbx_strand_id
1 'polypeptide(L)'
;MALSEKKAITDKKHLDKLDKMKIQPYKEEGAEIRAAAEQAGQSLQGYILQAVRTRMKADEEGAGEVKNIEVHSSNKYPDRYYISQDEENALKQLLRPHIETIPFEDRAELEKRLIALIRETLEEERENYNENSFRSFL
;
A
#
# COMPACT_ATOMS: atom_id res chain seq x y z
N MET A 1 -10.46 48.35 17.07
CA MET A 1 -11.92 48.54 16.96
C MET A 1 -12.59 47.76 18.07
N ALA A 2 -13.37 48.41 18.94
CA ALA A 2 -14.11 47.72 19.99
C ALA A 2 -15.29 46.95 19.36
N LEU A 3 -15.38 45.64 19.58
CA LEU A 3 -16.53 44.85 19.15
C LEU A 3 -17.76 45.29 19.94
N SER A 4 -18.88 45.57 19.25
CA SER A 4 -20.15 45.83 19.92
C SER A 4 -20.57 44.62 20.75
N GLU A 5 -21.15 44.86 21.93
CA GLU A 5 -21.48 43.83 22.93
C GLU A 5 -22.29 42.65 22.36
N LYS A 6 -23.15 42.91 21.37
CA LYS A 6 -23.96 41.88 20.68
C LYS A 6 -23.12 40.91 19.84
N LYS A 7 -22.05 41.38 19.19
CA LYS A 7 -21.12 40.52 18.44
C LYS A 7 -20.29 39.66 19.39
N ALA A 8 -19.81 40.24 20.49
CA ALA A 8 -19.05 39.51 21.51
C ALA A 8 -19.81 38.32 22.09
N ILE A 9 -21.12 38.46 22.35
CA ILE A 9 -21.97 37.34 22.85
C ILE A 9 -22.13 36.25 21.79
N THR A 10 -22.30 36.63 20.52
CA THR A 10 -22.49 35.68 19.41
C THR A 10 -21.19 34.91 19.14
N ASP A 11 -20.06 35.60 19.14
CA ASP A 11 -18.73 35.00 18.98
C ASP A 11 -18.43 34.05 20.13
N LYS A 12 -18.78 34.40 21.38
CA LYS A 12 -18.65 33.50 22.53
C LYS A 12 -19.44 32.21 22.34
N LYS A 13 -20.72 32.29 21.95
CA LYS A 13 -21.56 31.10 21.69
C LYS A 13 -21.02 30.21 20.57
N HIS A 14 -20.35 30.79 19.58
CA HIS A 14 -19.72 30.03 18.50
C HIS A 14 -18.42 29.37 18.99
N LEU A 15 -17.58 30.10 19.70
CA LEU A 15 -16.33 29.60 20.28
C LEU A 15 -16.57 28.50 21.32
N ASP A 16 -17.67 28.56 22.07
CA ASP A 16 -18.05 27.54 23.05
C ASP A 16 -18.43 26.19 22.39
N LYS A 17 -18.78 26.18 21.10
CA LYS A 17 -19.04 24.94 20.33
C LYS A 17 -17.77 24.28 19.80
N LEU A 18 -16.67 25.03 19.73
CA LEU A 18 -15.42 24.56 19.15
C LEU A 18 -14.56 23.95 20.24
N ASP A 19 -14.15 22.70 20.05
CA ASP A 19 -13.14 22.10 20.90
C ASP A 19 -11.76 22.72 20.61
N LYS A 20 -11.01 23.03 21.67
CA LYS A 20 -9.71 23.71 21.59
C LYS A 20 -8.61 22.73 21.97
N MET A 21 -8.02 22.12 20.95
CA MET A 21 -6.89 21.20 21.12
C MET A 21 -5.56 21.93 20.94
N LYS A 22 -4.62 21.72 21.87
CA LYS A 22 -3.25 22.23 21.75
C LYS A 22 -2.35 21.12 21.20
N ILE A 23 -1.79 21.34 20.02
CA ILE A 23 -0.85 20.42 19.37
C ILE A 23 0.56 21.02 19.46
N GLN A 24 1.53 20.27 19.99
CA GLN A 24 2.91 20.72 20.19
C GLN A 24 3.92 19.70 19.63
N PRO A 25 4.02 19.55 18.29
CA PRO A 25 5.03 18.69 17.69
C PRO A 25 6.44 19.28 17.87
N TYR A 26 7.46 18.46 17.64
CA TYR A 26 8.84 18.94 17.61
C TYR A 26 9.04 19.95 16.47
N LYS A 27 10.10 20.77 16.58
CA LYS A 27 10.32 21.88 15.62
C LYS A 27 10.49 21.41 14.18
N GLU A 28 11.17 20.27 13.99
CA GLU A 28 11.45 19.68 12.67
C GLU A 28 10.15 19.15 12.04
N GLU A 29 9.43 18.29 12.77
CA GLU A 29 8.11 17.78 12.37
C GLU A 29 7.10 18.91 12.09
N GLY A 30 7.07 19.94 12.93
CA GLY A 30 6.21 21.11 12.72
C GLY A 30 6.61 21.97 11.51
N ALA A 31 7.86 21.89 11.03
CA ALA A 31 8.28 22.52 9.78
C ALA A 31 7.84 21.68 8.57
N GLU A 32 7.98 20.36 8.64
CA GLU A 32 7.50 19.43 7.61
C GLU A 32 6.00 19.53 7.39
N ILE A 33 5.20 19.57 8.47
CA ILE A 33 3.74 19.69 8.37
C ILE A 33 3.35 21.04 7.73
N ARG A 34 4.07 22.12 8.05
CA ARG A 34 3.82 23.44 7.43
C ARG A 34 4.15 23.43 5.94
N ALA A 35 5.29 22.85 5.56
CA ALA A 35 5.66 22.70 4.16
C ALA A 35 4.63 21.86 3.38
N ALA A 36 4.17 20.74 3.96
CA ALA A 36 3.14 19.91 3.35
C ALA A 36 1.78 20.63 3.22
N ALA A 37 1.41 21.44 4.22
CA ALA A 37 0.20 22.27 4.15
C ALA A 37 0.31 23.36 3.06
N GLU A 38 1.48 24.00 2.92
CA GLU A 38 1.75 24.97 1.85
C GLU A 38 1.69 24.32 0.46
N GLN A 39 2.29 23.13 0.29
CA GLN A 39 2.21 22.34 -0.94
C GLN A 39 0.77 21.96 -1.29
N ALA A 40 -0.05 21.64 -0.28
CA ALA A 40 -1.46 21.34 -0.46
C ALA A 40 -2.35 22.59 -0.65
N GLY A 41 -1.80 23.80 -0.52
CA GLY A 41 -2.55 25.06 -0.59
C GLY A 41 -3.58 25.24 0.53
N GLN A 42 -3.38 24.57 1.67
CA GLN A 42 -4.32 24.57 2.80
C GLN A 42 -3.73 25.31 4.01
N SER A 43 -4.60 25.79 4.91
CA SER A 43 -4.15 26.29 6.21
C SER A 43 -3.60 25.12 7.06
N LEU A 44 -2.62 25.38 7.91
CA LEU A 44 -2.03 24.34 8.79
C LEU A 44 -3.08 23.56 9.58
N GLN A 45 -4.05 24.27 10.18
CA GLN A 45 -5.14 23.63 10.93
C GLN A 45 -6.07 22.82 10.03
N GLY A 46 -6.38 23.33 8.83
CA GLY A 46 -7.21 22.63 7.86
C GLY A 46 -6.54 21.35 7.35
N TYR A 47 -5.24 21.41 7.07
CA TYR A 47 -4.44 20.27 6.64
C TYR A 47 -4.42 19.15 7.70
N ILE A 48 -4.18 19.50 8.96
CA ILE A 48 -4.20 18.54 10.08
C ILE A 48 -5.58 17.91 10.23
N LEU A 49 -6.65 18.71 10.23
CA LEU A 49 -8.02 18.20 10.37
C LEU A 49 -8.40 17.29 9.19
N GLN A 50 -7.98 17.63 7.98
CA GLN A 50 -8.25 16.81 6.80
C GLN A 50 -7.54 15.45 6.88
N ALA A 51 -6.27 15.42 7.28
CA ALA A 51 -5.52 14.18 7.48
C ALA A 51 -6.18 13.28 8.53
N VAL A 52 -6.61 13.85 9.67
CA VAL A 52 -7.32 13.12 10.72
C VAL A 52 -8.65 12.58 10.22
N ARG A 53 -9.46 13.38 9.52
CA ARG A 53 -10.74 12.93 8.95
C ARG A 53 -10.59 11.81 7.95
N THR A 54 -9.60 11.89 7.06
CA THR A 54 -9.31 10.83 6.10
C THR A 54 -8.96 9.53 6.82
N ARG A 55 -8.16 9.61 7.89
CA ARG A 55 -7.80 8.45 8.71
C ARG A 55 -9.01 7.88 9.46
N MET A 56 -9.82 8.72 10.10
CA MET A 56 -11.05 8.30 10.78
C MET A 56 -12.02 7.63 9.81
N LYS A 57 -12.18 8.17 8.60
CA LYS A 57 -13.03 7.58 7.56
C LYS A 57 -12.48 6.23 7.08
N ALA A 58 -11.17 6.12 6.89
CA ALA A 58 -10.53 4.85 6.54
C ALA A 58 -10.69 3.81 7.66
N ASP A 59 -10.59 4.22 8.93
CA ASP A 59 -10.81 3.34 10.08
C ASP A 59 -12.30 2.93 10.20
N GLU A 60 -13.24 3.83 9.90
CA GLU A 60 -14.68 3.51 9.84
C GLU A 60 -15.01 2.55 8.68
N GLU A 61 -14.43 2.77 7.49
CA GLU A 61 -14.57 1.88 6.33
C GLU A 61 -13.87 0.54 6.55
N GLY A 62 -12.79 0.50 7.35
CA GLY A 62 -12.09 -0.71 7.77
C GLY A 62 -12.76 -1.48 8.91
N ALA A 63 -13.72 -0.88 9.63
CA ALA A 63 -14.44 -1.51 10.74
C ALA A 63 -15.70 -2.31 10.29
N GLY A 64 -16.11 -2.18 9.03
CA GLY A 64 -17.34 -2.77 8.49
C GLY A 64 -17.17 -4.00 7.58
N GLU A 65 -15.94 -4.43 7.29
CA GLU A 65 -15.68 -5.66 6.54
C GLU A 65 -14.63 -6.50 7.25
N VAL A 66 -15.08 -7.50 8.00
CA VAL A 66 -14.27 -8.71 8.21
C VAL A 66 -14.27 -9.49 6.90
N LYS A 67 -13.56 -8.96 5.89
CA LYS A 67 -12.96 -9.83 4.88
C LYS A 67 -11.81 -10.48 5.62
N ASN A 68 -11.94 -11.78 5.91
CA ASN A 68 -10.85 -12.58 6.43
C ASN A 68 -9.62 -12.33 5.55
N ILE A 69 -8.71 -11.47 6.01
CA ILE A 69 -7.36 -11.42 5.49
C ILE A 69 -6.73 -12.64 6.11
N GLU A 70 -6.86 -13.77 5.42
CA GLU A 70 -5.98 -14.90 5.68
C GLU A 70 -4.56 -14.35 5.73
N VAL A 71 -3.94 -14.55 6.88
CA VAL A 71 -2.59 -14.11 7.20
C VAL A 71 -1.67 -14.75 6.17
N HIS A 72 -1.36 -14.00 5.12
CA HIS A 72 -0.27 -14.33 4.21
C HIS A 72 0.96 -13.56 4.68
N SER A 73 1.61 -14.22 5.63
CA SER A 73 3.06 -14.29 5.80
C SER A 73 3.84 -13.29 4.93
N SER A 74 4.32 -12.24 5.58
CA SER A 74 5.52 -11.46 5.24
C SER A 74 6.30 -12.05 4.05
N ASN A 75 6.14 -11.50 2.85
CA ASN A 75 7.01 -11.82 1.73
C ASN A 75 7.61 -10.55 1.14
N LYS A 76 8.95 -10.53 1.14
CA LYS A 76 9.85 -9.39 0.98
C LYS A 76 10.02 -8.94 -0.49
N TYR A 77 9.06 -9.20 -1.37
CA TYR A 77 9.20 -8.93 -2.81
C TYR A 77 7.88 -8.45 -3.44
N PRO A 78 7.80 -7.22 -3.98
CA PRO A 78 6.55 -6.59 -4.40
C PRO A 78 6.17 -6.87 -5.86
N ASP A 79 6.66 -7.95 -6.47
CA ASP A 79 6.51 -8.15 -7.92
C ASP A 79 6.18 -9.61 -8.27
N ARG A 80 5.05 -10.10 -7.76
CA ARG A 80 4.42 -11.33 -8.29
C ARG A 80 3.12 -10.93 -8.94
N TYR A 81 3.03 -11.10 -10.25
CA TYR A 81 1.78 -11.03 -11.00
C TYR A 81 0.77 -11.98 -10.35
N TYR A 82 -0.28 -11.41 -9.76
CA TYR A 82 -1.38 -12.16 -9.17
C TYR A 82 -2.19 -12.78 -10.31
N ILE A 83 -2.12 -14.10 -10.47
CA ILE A 83 -3.15 -14.83 -11.22
C ILE A 83 -4.44 -14.78 -10.42
N SER A 84 -5.59 -14.65 -11.10
CA SER A 84 -6.89 -14.72 -10.43
C SER A 84 -7.05 -16.09 -9.76
N GLN A 85 -7.78 -16.16 -8.64
CA GLN A 85 -8.09 -17.43 -7.97
C GLN A 85 -8.76 -18.44 -8.92
N ASP A 86 -9.55 -17.96 -9.89
CA ASP A 86 -10.17 -18.80 -10.90
C ASP A 86 -9.14 -19.38 -11.88
N GLU A 87 -8.13 -18.60 -12.26
CA GLU A 87 -7.04 -19.02 -13.13
C GLU A 87 -6.12 -20.02 -12.41
N GLU A 88 -5.83 -19.79 -11.13
CA GLU A 88 -5.10 -20.72 -10.27
C GLU A 88 -5.82 -22.07 -10.17
N ASN A 89 -7.14 -22.04 -9.98
CA ASN A 89 -7.95 -23.25 -9.90
C ASN A 89 -8.05 -23.99 -11.24
N ALA A 90 -8.16 -23.26 -12.35
CA ALA A 90 -8.12 -23.85 -13.68
C ALA A 90 -6.78 -24.54 -13.96
N LEU A 91 -5.66 -23.88 -13.63
CA LEU A 91 -4.31 -24.45 -13.75
C LEU A 91 -4.14 -25.69 -12.86
N LYS A 92 -4.62 -25.65 -11.61
CA LYS A 92 -4.58 -26.79 -10.70
C LYS A 92 -5.38 -27.97 -11.23
N GLN A 93 -6.57 -27.75 -11.80
CA GLN A 93 -7.36 -28.83 -12.37
C GLN A 93 -6.69 -29.45 -13.60
N LEU A 94 -6.05 -28.64 -14.44
CA LEU A 94 -5.37 -29.11 -15.64
C LEU A 94 -4.09 -29.89 -15.32
N LEU A 95 -3.36 -29.47 -14.29
CA LEU A 95 -2.09 -30.10 -13.90
C LEU A 95 -2.27 -31.34 -13.01
N ARG A 96 -3.33 -31.40 -12.20
CA ARG A 96 -3.60 -32.53 -11.28
C ARG A 96 -3.51 -33.92 -11.94
N PRO A 97 -4.14 -34.21 -13.10
CA PRO A 97 -4.07 -35.54 -13.71
C PRO A 97 -2.66 -35.92 -14.16
N HIS A 98 -1.86 -34.95 -14.63
CA HIS A 98 -0.48 -35.19 -15.05
C HIS A 98 0.47 -35.39 -13.86
N ILE A 99 0.20 -34.69 -12.76
CA ILE A 99 0.95 -34.84 -11.52
C ILE A 99 0.68 -36.23 -10.93
N GLU A 100 -0.59 -36.66 -10.85
CA GLU A 100 -1.00 -37.96 -10.29
C GLU A 100 -0.44 -39.18 -11.03
N THR A 101 -0.14 -39.06 -12.33
CA THR A 101 0.50 -40.15 -13.11
C THR A 101 1.99 -40.35 -12.82
N ILE A 102 2.65 -39.41 -12.13
CA ILE A 102 4.09 -39.46 -11.85
C ILE A 102 4.32 -39.98 -10.41
N PRO A 103 5.14 -41.02 -10.20
CA PRO A 103 5.47 -41.54 -8.88
C PRO A 103 6.07 -40.45 -7.97
N PHE A 104 5.73 -40.50 -6.68
CA PHE A 104 6.01 -39.43 -5.72
C PHE A 104 7.51 -39.21 -5.50
N GLU A 105 8.32 -40.25 -5.68
CA GLU A 105 9.78 -40.21 -5.57
C GLU A 105 10.41 -39.23 -6.57
N ASP A 106 9.88 -39.15 -7.78
CA ASP A 106 10.44 -38.32 -8.87
C ASP A 106 9.91 -36.89 -8.86
N ARG A 107 8.82 -36.60 -8.13
CA ARG A 107 8.18 -35.28 -8.13
C ARG A 107 9.05 -34.20 -7.50
N ALA A 108 9.72 -34.52 -6.40
CA ALA A 108 10.62 -33.58 -5.73
C ALA A 108 11.85 -33.27 -6.60
N GLU A 109 12.30 -34.22 -7.42
CA GLU A 109 13.40 -34.03 -8.35
C GLU A 109 12.95 -33.24 -9.59
N LEU A 110 11.75 -33.52 -10.11
CA LEU A 110 11.13 -32.74 -11.18
C LEU A 110 10.90 -31.28 -10.76
N GLU A 111 10.40 -31.04 -9.55
CA GLU A 111 10.16 -29.69 -9.04
C GLU A 111 11.48 -28.91 -8.92
N LYS A 112 12.54 -29.54 -8.38
CA LYS A 112 13.87 -28.95 -8.35
C LYS A 112 14.39 -28.62 -9.75
N ARG A 113 14.20 -29.53 -10.70
CA ARG A 113 14.65 -29.33 -12.09
C ARG A 113 13.85 -28.25 -12.79
N LEU A 114 12.54 -28.17 -12.57
CA LEU A 114 11.68 -27.13 -13.12
C LEU A 114 12.05 -25.75 -12.55
N ILE A 115 12.28 -25.66 -11.24
CA ILE A 115 12.71 -24.41 -10.59
C ILE A 115 14.09 -23.98 -11.12
N ALA A 116 15.01 -24.93 -11.32
CA ALA A 116 16.31 -24.64 -11.92
C ALA A 116 16.17 -24.11 -13.35
N LEU A 117 15.34 -24.75 -14.17
CA LEU A 117 15.12 -24.36 -15.56
C LEU A 117 14.44 -22.99 -15.68
N ILE A 118 13.48 -22.68 -14.79
CA ILE A 118 12.87 -21.35 -14.73
C ILE A 118 13.91 -20.29 -14.38
N ARG A 119 14.78 -20.55 -13.38
CA ARG A 119 15.84 -19.60 -13.01
C ARG A 119 16.84 -19.38 -14.14
N GLU A 120 17.24 -20.46 -14.80
CA GLU A 120 18.11 -20.42 -15.98
C GLU A 120 17.48 -19.59 -17.10
N THR A 121 16.22 -19.84 -17.46
CA THR A 121 15.52 -19.04 -18.48
C THR A 121 15.39 -17.55 -18.11
N LEU A 122 15.15 -17.23 -16.83
CA LEU A 122 15.06 -15.84 -16.36
C LEU A 122 16.44 -15.15 -16.32
N GLU A 123 17.51 -15.91 -16.05
CA GLU A 123 18.89 -15.42 -16.08
C GLU A 123 19.37 -15.20 -17.52
N GLU A 124 19.07 -16.11 -18.45
CA GLU A 124 19.31 -15.97 -19.89
C GLU A 124 18.58 -14.76 -20.50
N GLU A 125 17.34 -14.48 -20.07
CA GLU A 125 16.61 -13.27 -20.48
C GLU A 125 17.26 -12.00 -19.92
N ARG A 126 17.80 -12.04 -18.69
CA ARG A 126 18.53 -10.92 -18.07
C ARG A 126 19.85 -10.62 -18.78
N GLU A 127 20.59 -11.65 -19.18
CA GLU A 127 21.84 -11.48 -19.92
C GLU A 127 21.59 -10.98 -21.34
N ASN A 128 20.56 -11.49 -22.04
CA ASN A 128 20.16 -10.97 -23.35
C ASN A 128 19.73 -9.50 -23.33
N TYR A 129 19.05 -9.04 -22.27
CA TYR A 129 18.70 -7.62 -22.12
C TYR A 129 19.92 -6.74 -21.85
N ASN A 130 20.89 -7.23 -21.05
CA ASN A 130 22.11 -6.49 -20.78
C ASN A 130 23.03 -6.43 -22.01
N GLU A 131 23.22 -7.53 -22.74
CA GLU A 131 24.03 -7.51 -23.97
C GLU A 131 23.42 -6.63 -25.08
N ASN A 132 22.09 -6.64 -25.26
CA ASN A 132 21.43 -5.78 -26.23
C ASN A 132 21.43 -4.30 -25.81
N SER A 133 21.36 -4.01 -24.51
CA SER A 133 21.51 -2.65 -23.98
C SER A 133 22.95 -2.13 -24.18
N PHE A 134 23.97 -2.97 -23.97
CA PHE A 134 25.36 -2.57 -24.22
C PHE A 134 25.69 -2.38 -25.70
N ARG A 135 25.03 -3.09 -26.62
CA ARG A 135 25.21 -2.91 -28.07
C ARG A 135 24.50 -1.71 -28.68
N SER A 136 23.48 -1.12 -28.04
CA SER A 136 22.82 0.09 -28.54
C SER A 136 23.53 1.40 -28.15
N PHE A 137 24.58 1.33 -27.34
CA PHE A 137 25.35 2.49 -26.86
C PHE A 137 26.78 2.58 -27.42
N LEU A 138 27.17 1.71 -28.36
CA LEU A 138 28.40 1.77 -29.15
C LEU A 138 28.08 2.04 -30.63
#